data_AF-U4LN95-F1
#
_entry.id   AF-U4LN95-F1
#
_cell.length_a   1.000
_cell.length_b   1.000
_cell.length_c   1.000
_cell.angle_alpha   90.00
_cell.angle_beta   90.00
_cell.angle_gamma   90.00
#
_symmetry.space_group_name_H-M   'P 1'
#
loop_
_entity.id
_entity.type
_entity.pdbx_description
1 polymer ?
#
loop_
_entity_poly.entity_id
_entity_poly.type
_entity_poly.pdbx_seq_one_letter_code
_entity_poly.pdbx_strand_id
1 'polypeptide(L)'
;MQCIDAFLGQLRERGTVDMNDWALFLTFDSMGLSVFNQTYGMLKTGEWHPEVYKQKKNMSFLELGLTVPWLVRMKADIPKRTTSVSRVLSWYYEQMDKKIAEFTAGKEPTDFAAMLLADKNYGYGKMHIDAHHDDCRLIILAGGFVPIRSRNSYGRR
;
A
#
# COMPACT_ATOMS: atom_id res chain seq x y z
N MET A 1 -12.25 6.06 13.12
CA MET A 1 -11.98 5.81 14.56
C MET A 1 -11.54 4.37 14.81
N GLN A 2 -12.18 3.35 14.24
CA GLN A 2 -11.85 1.93 14.46
C GLN A 2 -10.35 1.55 14.38
N CYS A 3 -9.58 2.02 13.39
CA CYS A 3 -8.15 1.70 13.30
C CYS A 3 -7.31 2.32 14.41
N ILE A 4 -7.66 3.53 14.86
CA ILE A 4 -6.96 4.23 15.95
C ILE A 4 -7.24 3.53 17.28
N ASP A 5 -8.49 3.14 17.51
CA ASP A 5 -8.89 2.42 18.72
C ASP A 5 -8.19 1.05 18.80
N ALA A 6 -8.13 0.32 17.67
CA ALA A 6 -7.41 -0.95 17.56
C ALA A 6 -5.90 -0.78 17.82
N PHE A 7 -5.29 0.27 17.26
CA PHE A 7 -3.89 0.60 17.48
C PHE A 7 -3.61 0.90 18.97
N LEU A 8 -4.38 1.79 19.58
CA LEU A 8 -4.22 2.15 21.00
C LEU A 8 -4.46 0.96 21.92
N GLY A 9 -5.44 0.10 21.60
CA GLY A 9 -5.70 -1.13 22.33
C GLY A 9 -4.49 -2.06 22.34
N GLN A 10 -3.90 -2.30 21.18
CA GLN A 10 -2.71 -3.16 21.06
C GLN A 10 -1.47 -2.58 21.74
N LEU A 11 -1.27 -1.25 21.68
CA LEU A 11 -0.18 -0.60 22.40
C LEU A 11 -0.28 -0.80 23.93
N ARG A 12 -1.51 -0.71 24.47
CA ARG A 12 -1.76 -0.93 25.90
C ARG A 12 -1.53 -2.38 26.32
N GLU A 13 -1.93 -3.34 25.48
CA GLU A 13 -1.79 -4.77 25.77
C GLU A 13 -0.33 -5.24 25.70
N ARG A 14 0.45 -4.76 24.71
CA ARG A 14 1.81 -5.24 24.46
C ARG A 14 2.88 -4.48 25.25
N GLY A 15 2.60 -3.25 25.68
CA GLY A 15 3.50 -2.40 26.48
C GLY A 15 4.68 -1.82 25.68
N THR A 16 5.53 -2.66 25.09
CA THR A 16 6.65 -2.24 24.23
C THR A 16 6.50 -2.80 22.83
N VAL A 17 6.55 -1.93 21.83
CA VAL A 17 6.46 -2.32 20.41
C VAL A 17 7.43 -1.52 19.54
N ASP A 18 7.74 -2.04 18.35
CA ASP A 18 8.40 -1.26 17.31
C ASP A 18 7.41 -0.27 16.69
N MET A 19 7.51 1.00 17.09
CA MET A 19 6.60 2.04 16.62
C MET A 19 6.68 2.28 15.11
N ASN A 20 7.79 1.94 14.44
CA ASN A 20 7.89 2.07 12.99
C ASN A 20 7.00 1.04 12.29
N ASP A 21 7.06 -0.22 12.74
CA ASP A 21 6.23 -1.29 12.17
C ASP A 21 4.74 -1.07 12.51
N TRP A 22 4.44 -0.65 13.74
CA TRP A 22 3.07 -0.36 14.16
C TRP A 22 2.45 0.87 13.50
N ALA A 23 3.24 1.92 13.24
CA ALA A 23 2.79 3.05 12.43
C ALA A 23 2.45 2.60 11.01
N LEU A 24 3.27 1.74 10.41
CA LEU A 24 2.99 1.19 9.08
C LEU A 24 1.73 0.32 9.08
N PHE A 25 1.52 -0.53 10.09
CA PHE A 25 0.28 -1.31 10.24
C PHE A 25 -0.96 -0.41 10.29
N LEU A 26 -0.91 0.66 11.11
CA LEU A 26 -1.99 1.63 11.20
C LEU A 26 -2.27 2.28 9.85
N THR A 27 -1.23 2.73 9.16
CA THR A 27 -1.37 3.42 7.88
C THR A 27 -1.93 2.51 6.79
N PHE A 28 -1.42 1.28 6.65
CA PHE A 28 -1.95 0.35 5.65
C PHE A 28 -3.38 -0.10 5.95
N ASP A 29 -3.71 -0.42 7.21
CA ASP A 29 -5.08 -0.84 7.55
C ASP A 29 -6.09 0.30 7.44
N SER A 30 -5.70 1.53 7.78
CA SER A 30 -6.56 2.71 7.59
C SER A 30 -6.77 3.06 6.13
N MET A 31 -5.71 3.00 5.31
CA MET A 31 -5.81 3.23 3.86
C MET A 31 -6.64 2.16 3.16
N GLY A 32 -6.45 0.88 3.51
CA GLY A 32 -7.30 -0.19 2.99
C GLY A 32 -8.78 0.09 3.29
N LEU A 33 -9.08 0.56 4.50
CA LEU A 33 -10.46 0.83 4.93
C LEU A 33 -11.03 2.06 4.22
N SER A 34 -10.27 3.14 4.07
CA SER A 34 -10.77 4.35 3.40
C SER A 34 -10.86 4.23 1.88
N VAL A 35 -9.98 3.43 1.27
CA VAL A 35 -9.86 3.36 -0.20
C VAL A 35 -10.67 2.20 -0.77
N PHE A 36 -10.59 1.03 -0.15
CA PHE A 36 -11.22 -0.20 -0.64
C PHE A 36 -12.29 -0.75 0.29
N ASN A 37 -12.54 -0.09 1.43
CA ASN A 37 -13.41 -0.60 2.50
C ASN A 37 -12.97 -1.99 3.02
N GLN A 38 -11.66 -2.25 3.03
CA GLN A 38 -11.06 -3.53 3.42
C GLN A 38 -9.97 -3.32 4.48
N THR A 39 -9.80 -4.28 5.39
CA THR A 39 -8.68 -4.28 6.34
C THR A 39 -7.69 -5.39 5.97
N TYR A 40 -6.39 -5.13 6.10
CA TYR A 40 -5.35 -6.14 5.88
C TYR A 40 -5.01 -6.91 7.16
N GLY A 41 -5.62 -6.52 8.29
CA GLY A 41 -5.57 -7.23 9.56
C GLY A 41 -4.27 -7.06 10.34
N MET A 42 -3.34 -6.23 9.85
CA MET A 42 -2.00 -6.08 10.45
C MET A 42 -2.04 -5.47 11.84
N LEU A 43 -2.99 -4.57 12.12
CA LEU A 43 -3.22 -4.05 13.47
C LEU A 43 -3.72 -5.12 14.43
N LYS A 44 -4.52 -6.08 13.96
CA LYS A 44 -5.09 -7.13 14.82
C LYS A 44 -4.09 -8.24 15.13
N THR A 45 -3.34 -8.68 14.12
CA THR A 45 -2.36 -9.76 14.28
C THR A 45 -1.04 -9.24 14.85
N GLY A 46 -0.68 -8.00 14.54
CA GLY A 46 0.67 -7.48 14.75
C GLY A 46 1.69 -8.10 13.79
N GLU A 47 1.23 -8.74 12.72
CA GLU A 47 2.06 -9.41 11.72
C GLU A 47 1.94 -8.71 10.36
N TRP A 48 3.03 -8.71 9.61
CA TRP A 48 3.06 -8.11 8.29
C TRP A 48 2.22 -8.91 7.28
N HIS A 49 1.34 -8.22 6.55
CA HIS A 49 0.72 -8.81 5.36
C HIS A 49 1.82 -9.17 4.34
N PRO A 50 1.85 -10.39 3.77
CA PRO A 50 2.99 -10.87 2.97
C PRO A 50 3.37 -9.97 1.80
N GLU A 51 2.38 -9.40 1.10
CA GLU A 51 2.63 -8.51 -0.04
C GLU A 51 3.09 -7.12 0.39
N VAL A 52 2.61 -6.64 1.54
CA VAL A 52 3.05 -5.36 2.14
C VAL A 52 4.50 -5.48 2.63
N TYR A 53 4.88 -6.62 3.21
CA TYR A 53 6.26 -6.89 3.61
C TYR A 53 7.21 -6.88 2.40
N LYS A 54 6.81 -7.51 1.29
CA LYS A 54 7.59 -7.51 0.05
C LYS A 54 7.70 -6.10 -0.54
N GLN A 55 6.63 -5.31 -0.51
CA GLN A 55 6.67 -3.89 -0.89
C GLN A 55 7.70 -3.13 -0.05
N LYS A 56 7.64 -3.21 1.28
CA LYS A 56 8.62 -2.58 2.19
C LYS A 56 10.05 -2.95 1.83
N LYS A 57 10.32 -4.22 1.54
CA LYS A 57 11.64 -4.71 1.12
C LYS A 57 12.07 -4.16 -0.25
N ASN A 58 11.14 -4.02 -1.18
CA ASN A 58 11.40 -3.55 -2.54
C ASN A 58 11.53 -2.02 -2.63
N MET A 59 11.01 -1.25 -1.67
CA MET A 59 11.02 0.22 -1.70
C MET A 59 12.42 0.83 -1.60
N SER A 60 13.32 0.26 -0.79
CA SER A 60 14.73 0.70 -0.75
C SER A 60 15.39 0.72 -2.14
N PHE A 61 14.92 -0.15 -3.04
CA PHE A 61 15.40 -0.16 -4.41
C PHE A 61 14.74 0.89 -5.30
N LEU A 62 13.46 1.18 -5.08
CA LEU A 62 12.75 2.25 -5.77
C LEU A 62 13.39 3.62 -5.45
N GLU A 63 13.75 3.87 -4.19
CA GLU A 63 14.46 5.08 -3.76
C GLU A 63 15.82 5.23 -4.48
N LEU A 64 16.60 4.15 -4.57
CA LEU A 64 17.85 4.14 -5.34
C LEU A 64 17.60 4.31 -6.83
N GLY A 65 16.52 3.73 -7.36
CA GLY A 65 16.14 3.83 -8.77
C GLY A 65 15.70 5.24 -9.19
N LEU A 66 15.05 5.99 -8.30
CA LEU A 66 14.71 7.40 -8.53
C LEU A 66 15.97 8.28 -8.59
N THR A 67 16.96 7.97 -7.76
CA THR A 67 18.23 8.72 -7.71
C THR A 67 19.18 8.31 -8.84
N VAL A 68 19.08 7.06 -9.29
CA VAL A 68 19.98 6.44 -10.26
C VAL A 68 19.14 5.71 -11.31
N PRO A 69 18.60 6.42 -12.33
CA PRO A 69 17.64 5.85 -13.28
C PRO A 69 18.16 4.63 -14.04
N TRP A 70 19.47 4.54 -14.30
CA TRP A 70 20.09 3.39 -14.97
C TRP A 70 20.11 2.12 -14.11
N LEU A 71 20.04 2.25 -12.78
CA LEU A 71 20.01 1.12 -11.86
C LEU A 71 18.71 0.31 -12.01
N VAL A 72 17.61 0.99 -12.32
CA VAL A 72 16.32 0.33 -12.61
C VAL A 72 16.43 -0.56 -13.84
N ARG A 73 17.09 -0.08 -14.91
CA ARG A 73 17.34 -0.87 -16.12
C ARG A 73 18.20 -2.11 -15.84
N MET A 74 19.30 -1.96 -15.09
CA MET A 74 20.16 -3.10 -14.73
C MET A 74 19.43 -4.17 -13.89
N LYS A 75 18.44 -3.81 -13.08
CA LYS A 75 17.65 -4.81 -12.33
C LYS A 75 16.61 -5.52 -13.19
N ALA A 76 16.08 -4.88 -14.23
CA ALA A 76 15.14 -5.52 -15.14
C ALA A 76 15.79 -6.73 -15.86
N ASP A 77 17.10 -6.67 -16.08
CA ASP A 77 17.89 -7.73 -16.72
C ASP A 77 18.20 -8.93 -15.80
N ILE A 78 17.74 -8.92 -14.54
CA ILE A 78 17.94 -10.02 -13.58
C ILE A 78 16.63 -10.84 -13.44
N PRO A 79 16.47 -11.94 -14.21
CA PRO A 79 15.19 -12.66 -14.34
C PRO A 79 14.65 -13.31 -13.06
N LYS A 80 15.49 -13.51 -12.02
CA LYS A 80 15.06 -14.16 -10.76
C LYS A 80 14.40 -13.21 -9.75
N ARG A 81 14.50 -11.89 -9.90
CA ARG A 81 14.01 -10.91 -8.90
C ARG A 81 12.74 -10.16 -9.34
N THR A 82 12.42 -10.19 -10.63
CA THR A 82 11.20 -9.65 -11.23
C THR A 82 9.93 -10.32 -10.71
N THR A 83 9.99 -11.59 -10.31
CA THR A 83 8.83 -12.37 -9.79
C THR A 83 8.23 -11.81 -8.50
N SER A 84 9.05 -11.23 -7.62
CA SER A 84 8.56 -10.61 -6.38
C SER A 84 7.90 -9.26 -6.62
N VAL A 85 8.34 -8.51 -7.63
CA VAL A 85 7.76 -7.22 -8.02
C VAL A 85 6.46 -7.45 -8.77
N SER A 86 6.44 -8.40 -9.71
CA SER A 86 5.23 -8.76 -10.44
C SER A 86 4.12 -9.22 -9.49
N ARG A 87 4.45 -9.99 -8.44
CA ARG A 87 3.46 -10.45 -7.46
C ARG A 87 2.84 -9.33 -6.62
N VAL A 88 3.65 -8.34 -6.21
CA VAL A 88 3.13 -7.16 -5.49
C VAL A 88 2.27 -6.30 -6.41
N LEU A 89 2.65 -6.16 -7.69
CA LEU A 89 1.84 -5.47 -8.69
C LEU A 89 0.51 -6.19 -8.93
N SER A 90 0.52 -7.51 -9.12
CA SER A 90 -0.69 -8.31 -9.25
C SER A 90 -1.61 -8.16 -8.04
N TRP A 91 -1.06 -8.11 -6.82
CA TRP A 91 -1.85 -7.91 -5.62
C TRP A 91 -2.57 -6.55 -5.61
N TYR A 92 -1.95 -5.47 -6.08
CA TYR A 92 -2.65 -4.19 -6.23
C TYR A 92 -3.78 -4.28 -7.24
N TYR A 93 -3.52 -4.92 -8.39
CA TYR A 93 -4.54 -5.07 -9.44
C TYR A 93 -5.73 -5.87 -8.94
N GLU A 94 -5.49 -6.93 -8.17
CA GLU A 94 -6.56 -7.70 -7.51
C GLU A 94 -7.43 -6.85 -6.57
N GLN A 95 -6.88 -5.83 -5.88
CA GLN A 95 -7.70 -4.94 -5.04
C GLN A 95 -8.64 -4.10 -5.89
N MET A 96 -8.13 -3.55 -7.01
CA MET A 96 -8.93 -2.74 -7.92
C MET A 96 -9.96 -3.59 -8.68
N ASP A 97 -9.59 -4.80 -9.12
CA ASP A 97 -10.49 -5.71 -9.82
C ASP A 97 -11.65 -6.14 -8.92
N LYS A 98 -11.40 -6.44 -7.65
CA LYS A 98 -12.47 -6.69 -6.66
C LYS A 98 -13.40 -5.49 -6.53
N LYS A 99 -12.83 -4.28 -6.46
CA LYS A 99 -13.62 -3.06 -6.36
C LYS A 99 -14.48 -2.82 -7.61
N ILE A 100 -13.93 -3.06 -8.80
CA ILE A 100 -14.64 -2.95 -10.07
C ILE A 100 -15.77 -3.98 -10.16
N ALA A 101 -15.55 -5.22 -9.69
CA ALA A 101 -16.58 -6.25 -9.68
C ALA A 101 -17.77 -5.89 -8.76
N GLU A 102 -17.52 -5.18 -7.66
CA GLU A 102 -18.54 -4.70 -6.73
C GLU A 102 -19.16 -3.35 -7.16
N PHE A 103 -18.52 -2.65 -8.08
CA PHE A 103 -18.91 -1.30 -8.49
C PHE A 103 -20.25 -1.32 -9.25
N THR A 104 -21.19 -0.48 -8.81
CA THR A 104 -22.46 -0.26 -9.51
C THR A 104 -22.55 1.21 -9.91
N ALA A 105 -22.57 1.48 -11.22
CA ALA A 105 -22.71 2.84 -11.73
C ALA A 105 -24.04 3.48 -11.25
N GLY A 106 -23.98 4.75 -10.81
CA GLY A 106 -25.14 5.51 -10.35
C GLY A 106 -25.47 5.37 -8.86
N LYS A 107 -24.77 4.51 -8.11
CA LYS A 107 -24.79 4.56 -6.64
C LYS A 107 -23.81 5.62 -6.14
N GLU A 108 -24.15 6.26 -5.01
CA GLU A 108 -23.24 7.15 -4.31
C GLU A 108 -21.97 6.38 -3.88
N PRO A 109 -20.77 6.90 -4.18
CA PRO A 109 -19.52 6.22 -3.86
C PRO A 109 -19.30 6.17 -2.35
N THR A 110 -18.98 4.98 -1.84
CA THR A 110 -18.76 4.72 -0.40
C THR A 110 -17.31 4.88 0.04
N ASP A 111 -16.38 4.91 -0.91
CA ASP A 111 -14.93 4.94 -0.70
C ASP A 111 -14.21 5.62 -1.87
N PHE A 112 -12.93 5.92 -1.69
CA PHE A 112 -12.14 6.64 -2.70
C PHE A 112 -12.03 5.88 -4.03
N ALA A 113 -11.91 4.55 -4.02
CA ALA A 113 -11.84 3.78 -5.26
C ALA A 113 -13.18 3.82 -6.01
N ALA A 114 -14.32 3.70 -5.32
CA ALA A 114 -15.63 3.90 -5.93
C ALA A 114 -15.80 5.33 -6.48
N MET A 115 -15.27 6.34 -5.79
CA MET A 115 -15.29 7.73 -6.24
C MET A 115 -14.51 7.91 -7.55
N LEU A 116 -13.33 7.32 -7.67
CA LEU A 116 -12.53 7.33 -8.90
C LEU A 116 -13.25 6.61 -10.05
N LEU A 117 -13.82 5.43 -9.77
CA LEU A 117 -14.57 4.67 -10.78
C LEU A 117 -15.85 5.38 -11.23
N ALA A 118 -16.46 6.20 -10.38
CA ALA A 118 -17.66 6.98 -10.68
C ALA A 118 -17.37 8.32 -11.39
N ASP A 119 -16.10 8.70 -11.59
CA ASP A 119 -15.76 9.97 -12.23
C ASP A 119 -16.34 10.07 -13.65
N LYS A 120 -16.90 11.24 -13.98
CA LYS A 120 -17.62 11.46 -15.23
C LYS A 120 -16.70 11.45 -16.46
N ASN A 121 -15.46 11.89 -16.30
CA ASN A 121 -14.50 12.06 -17.39
C ASN A 121 -13.52 10.89 -17.48
N TYR A 122 -13.14 10.34 -16.33
CA TYR A 122 -12.01 9.42 -16.20
C TYR A 122 -12.37 8.09 -15.50
N GLY A 123 -13.64 7.90 -15.15
CA GLY A 123 -14.10 6.71 -14.44
C GLY A 123 -14.11 5.42 -15.27
N TYR A 124 -14.76 4.40 -14.72
CA TYR A 124 -14.84 3.08 -15.31
C TYR A 124 -15.48 3.12 -16.71
N GLY A 125 -14.85 2.48 -17.70
CA GLY A 125 -15.29 2.48 -19.10
C GLY A 125 -14.94 3.74 -19.89
N LYS A 126 -14.28 4.75 -19.27
CA LYS A 126 -13.76 5.94 -19.95
C LYS A 126 -12.25 5.86 -20.18
N MET A 127 -11.51 5.36 -19.18
CA MET A 127 -10.08 5.09 -19.27
C MET A 127 -9.80 3.59 -19.46
N HIS A 128 -8.61 3.30 -19.97
CA HIS A 128 -8.09 1.93 -20.03
C HIS A 128 -7.97 1.35 -18.61
N ILE A 129 -8.17 0.04 -18.45
CA ILE A 129 -8.14 -0.63 -17.15
C ILE A 129 -6.80 -0.41 -16.41
N ASP A 130 -5.70 -0.35 -17.16
CA ASP A 130 -4.36 -0.10 -16.62
C ASP A 130 -4.26 1.23 -15.86
N ALA A 131 -5.04 2.25 -16.22
CA ALA A 131 -5.04 3.52 -15.49
C ALA A 131 -5.61 3.36 -14.08
N HIS A 132 -6.71 2.59 -13.93
CA HIS A 132 -7.30 2.29 -12.63
C HIS A 132 -6.37 1.40 -11.79
N HIS A 133 -5.68 0.48 -12.44
CA HIS A 133 -4.65 -0.36 -11.82
C HIS A 133 -3.45 0.47 -11.32
N ASP A 134 -3.01 1.46 -12.08
CA ASP A 134 -1.94 2.38 -11.69
C ASP A 134 -2.37 3.34 -10.57
N ASP A 135 -3.62 3.82 -10.57
CA ASP A 135 -4.19 4.61 -9.48
C ASP A 135 -4.22 3.81 -8.17
N CYS A 136 -4.64 2.54 -8.23
CA CYS A 136 -4.60 1.63 -7.08
C CYS A 136 -3.18 1.51 -6.50
N ARG A 137 -2.21 1.25 -7.37
CA ARG A 137 -0.80 1.15 -7.01
C ARG A 137 -0.31 2.45 -6.37
N LEU A 138 -0.64 3.60 -6.95
CA LEU A 138 -0.22 4.92 -6.45
C LEU A 138 -0.79 5.17 -5.05
N ILE A 139 -2.09 4.93 -4.84
CA ILE A 139 -2.76 5.18 -3.57
C ILE A 139 -2.16 4.30 -2.46
N ILE A 140 -1.94 3.01 -2.71
CA ILE A 140 -1.38 2.09 -1.71
C ILE A 140 0.09 2.43 -1.41
N LEU A 141 0.88 2.79 -2.43
CA LEU A 141 2.28 3.20 -2.26
C LEU A 141 2.40 4.53 -1.48
N ALA A 142 1.64 5.54 -1.86
CA ALA A 142 1.70 6.88 -1.26
C ALA A 142 1.16 6.90 0.17
N GLY A 143 0.09 6.14 0.43
CA GLY A 143 -0.47 6.00 1.77
C GLY A 143 0.50 5.32 2.73
N GLY A 144 1.04 4.15 2.35
CA GLY A 144 1.76 3.27 3.25
C GLY A 144 3.17 3.70 3.67
N PHE A 145 3.79 4.70 3.03
CA PHE A 145 5.20 4.99 3.30
C PHE A 145 5.61 6.43 2.96
N VAL A 146 5.78 7.26 4.00
CA VAL A 146 6.66 8.44 3.95
C VAL A 146 8.00 8.01 4.51
N PRO A 147 9.14 8.20 3.81
CA PRO A 147 10.45 7.80 4.31
C PRO A 147 10.79 8.61 5.56
N ILE A 148 10.49 8.06 6.73
CA ILE A 148 11.05 8.54 7.99
C ILE A 148 12.51 8.12 7.96
N ARG A 149 13.38 9.06 7.60
CA ARG A 149 14.82 8.88 7.66
C ARG A 149 15.18 8.50 9.10
N SER A 150 15.41 7.21 9.33
CA SER A 150 16.04 6.72 10.55
C SER A 150 17.37 7.46 10.67
N ARG A 151 17.41 8.45 11.57
CA ARG A 151 18.65 9.08 11.97
C ARG A 151 19.36 8.01 12.78
N ASN A 152 20.32 7.33 12.16
CA ASN A 152 21.22 6.42 12.85
C ASN A 152 21.67 7.09 14.14
N SER A 153 21.41 6.40 15.25
CA SER A 153 21.97 6.62 16.57
C SER A 153 23.49 6.44 16.50
N TYR A 154 24.17 7.49 16.02
CA TYR A 154 25.59 7.70 16.33
C TYR A 154 25.69 8.11 17.80
N GLY A 155 26.23 7.22 18.64
CA GLY A 155 26.57 7.55 20.02
C GLY A 155 26.33 6.44 21.05
N ARG A 156 26.83 5.23 20.80
CA ARG A 156 27.30 4.37 21.90
C ARG A 156 28.74 3.98 21.63
N ARG A 157 29.66 4.76 22.19
CA ARG A 157 30.87 4.30 22.86
C ARG A 157 31.12 5.22 24.03
#